data_AF-A0A443QGJ6-F1
#
_entry.id   AF-A0A443QGJ6-F1
#
_cell.length_a   1.000
_cell.length_b   1.000
_cell.length_c   1.000
_cell.angle_alpha   90.00
_cell.angle_beta   90.00
_cell.angle_gamma   90.00
#
_symmetry.space_group_name_H-M   'P 1'
#
loop_
_entity.id
_entity.type
_entity.pdbx_description
1 polymer ?
#
loop_
_entity_poly.entity_id
_entity_poly.type
_entity_poly.pdbx_seq_one_letter_code
_entity_poly.pdbx_strand_id
1 'polypeptide(L)'
;MNWDEVFGGFLYDLRNEFLFNLNSSFMIRSAKENSFYESWLPSATDLRLKNAAANVLRETWLIYKHTKLVKKVNASKIRTHQRKFLLAIYRLCHYQIFLIFTKQNKKLYLK
;
A
#
# COMPACT_ATOMS: atom_id res chain seq x y z
N MET A 1 -21.67 -15.33 -2.55
CA MET A 1 -20.67 -14.32 -2.93
C MET A 1 -19.30 -14.98 -2.85
N ASN A 2 -18.65 -15.20 -3.99
CA ASN A 2 -17.38 -15.92 -4.07
C ASN A 2 -16.23 -14.95 -3.75
N TRP A 3 -15.74 -14.99 -2.51
CA TRP A 3 -14.73 -14.06 -2.02
C TRP A 3 -13.38 -14.20 -2.75
N ASP A 4 -13.09 -15.36 -3.35
CA ASP A 4 -11.89 -15.56 -4.18
C ASP A 4 -11.96 -14.77 -5.50
N GLU A 5 -13.14 -14.57 -6.10
CA GLU A 5 -13.31 -13.72 -7.30
C GLU A 5 -13.26 -12.23 -6.95
N VAL A 6 -13.93 -11.84 -5.85
CA VAL A 6 -13.98 -10.43 -5.40
C VAL A 6 -12.60 -9.95 -4.98
N PHE A 7 -11.87 -10.73 -4.15
CA PHE A 7 -10.49 -10.39 -3.79
C PHE A 7 -9.51 -10.67 -4.93
N GLY A 8 -9.77 -11.66 -5.78
CA GLY A 8 -8.94 -11.96 -6.96
C GLY A 8 -8.89 -10.80 -7.94
N GLY A 9 -10.06 -10.27 -8.33
CA GLY A 9 -10.20 -9.09 -9.17
C GLY A 9 -9.61 -7.85 -8.52
N PHE A 10 -9.94 -7.59 -7.24
CA PHE A 10 -9.42 -6.44 -6.50
C PHE A 10 -7.89 -6.46 -6.32
N LEU A 11 -7.29 -7.64 -6.06
CA LEU A 11 -5.84 -7.79 -5.95
C LEU A 11 -5.15 -7.75 -7.32
N TYR A 12 -5.84 -8.17 -8.40
CA TYR A 12 -5.34 -8.06 -9.76
C TYR A 12 -5.32 -6.59 -10.20
N ASP A 13 -6.40 -5.84 -9.93
CA ASP A 13 -6.48 -4.41 -10.18
C ASP A 13 -5.45 -3.63 -9.37
N LEU A 14 -5.33 -3.90 -8.07
CA LEU A 14 -4.28 -3.31 -7.23
C LEU A 14 -2.87 -3.64 -7.73
N ARG A 15 -2.63 -4.88 -8.19
CA ARG A 15 -1.33 -5.28 -8.72
C ARG A 15 -1.02 -4.57 -10.04
N ASN A 16 -2.01 -4.42 -10.92
CA ASN A 16 -1.85 -3.71 -12.19
C ASN A 16 -1.67 -2.20 -11.96
N GLU A 17 -2.37 -1.62 -11.00
CA GLU A 17 -2.19 -0.24 -10.56
C GLU A 17 -0.79 -0.02 -9.93
N PHE A 18 -0.26 -1.04 -9.24
CA PHE A 18 1.11 -1.04 -8.71
C PHE A 18 2.17 -1.14 -9.80
N LEU A 19 1.97 -2.01 -10.80
CA LEU A 19 2.86 -2.15 -11.96
C LEU A 19 2.83 -0.90 -12.84
N PHE A 20 1.65 -0.30 -13.01
CA PHE A 20 1.48 1.00 -13.65
C PHE A 20 2.23 2.10 -12.90
N ASN A 21 2.16 2.13 -11.56
CA ASN A 21 2.93 3.07 -10.74
C ASN A 21 4.45 2.82 -10.75
N LEU A 22 4.90 1.56 -10.80
CA LEU A 22 6.33 1.22 -10.89
C LEU A 22 6.93 1.57 -12.26
N ASN A 23 6.20 1.29 -13.35
CA ASN A 23 6.58 1.72 -14.70
C ASN A 23 6.52 3.24 -14.83
N SER A 24 5.54 3.88 -14.18
CA SER A 24 5.49 5.34 -14.06
C SER A 24 6.70 5.86 -13.29
N SER A 25 7.17 5.20 -12.22
CA SER A 25 8.38 5.61 -11.47
C SER A 25 9.66 5.61 -12.32
N PHE A 26 9.77 4.68 -13.27
CA PHE A 26 10.86 4.65 -14.26
C PHE A 26 10.72 5.81 -15.27
N MET A 27 9.50 6.09 -15.74
CA MET A 27 9.20 7.25 -16.60
C MET A 27 9.34 8.60 -15.86
N ILE A 28 9.05 8.65 -14.55
CA ILE A 28 9.15 9.83 -13.66
C ILE A 28 10.60 10.29 -13.54
N ARG A 29 11.57 9.36 -13.57
CA ARG A 29 13.01 9.71 -13.54
C ARG A 29 13.43 10.46 -14.81
N SER A 30 12.73 10.26 -15.93
CA SER A 30 12.95 10.95 -17.19
C SER A 30 12.10 12.23 -17.35
N ALA A 31 10.96 12.33 -16.65
CA ALA A 31 10.02 13.45 -16.75
C ALA A 31 10.24 14.57 -15.70
N LYS A 32 11.17 14.37 -14.76
CA LYS A 32 11.45 15.29 -13.63
C LYS A 32 11.92 16.69 -14.03
N GLU A 33 12.18 16.91 -15.31
CA GLU A 33 12.60 18.20 -15.88
C GLU A 33 11.41 19.14 -16.21
N ASN A 34 10.17 18.65 -16.22
CA ASN A 34 8.99 19.46 -16.57
C ASN A 34 8.10 19.77 -15.34
N SER A 35 8.06 21.06 -14.95
CA SER A 35 7.32 21.59 -13.79
C SER A 35 5.81 21.31 -13.82
N PHE A 36 5.22 21.11 -14.99
CA PHE A 36 3.79 20.82 -15.16
C PHE A 36 3.41 19.42 -14.62
N TYR A 37 4.28 18.42 -14.78
CA TYR A 37 3.98 17.04 -14.37
C TYR A 37 4.16 16.80 -12.87
N GLU A 38 4.98 17.61 -12.18
CA GLU A 38 5.11 17.60 -10.71
C GLU A 38 3.74 17.76 -10.01
N SER A 39 2.82 18.55 -10.57
CA SER A 39 1.49 18.76 -9.99
C SER A 39 0.52 17.59 -10.19
N TRP A 40 0.69 16.78 -11.25
CA TRP A 40 -0.16 15.62 -11.54
C TRP A 40 0.40 14.33 -10.97
N LEU A 41 1.66 14.34 -10.54
CA LEU A 41 2.31 13.19 -9.96
C LEU A 41 1.79 12.94 -8.54
N PRO A 42 1.38 11.71 -8.21
CA PRO A 42 1.11 11.37 -6.83
C PRO A 42 2.38 11.58 -6.00
N SER A 43 2.25 12.29 -4.88
CA SER A 43 3.37 12.42 -3.95
C SER A 43 3.90 11.03 -3.56
N ALA A 44 5.22 10.89 -3.42
CA ALA A 44 5.83 9.61 -3.04
C ALA A 44 5.27 9.05 -1.72
N THR A 45 4.74 9.90 -0.85
CA THR A 45 4.03 9.53 0.38
C THR A 45 2.64 8.95 0.12
N ASP A 46 1.88 9.50 -0.84
CA ASP A 46 0.54 9.00 -1.19
C ASP A 46 0.63 7.61 -1.82
N LEU A 47 1.59 7.42 -2.73
CA LEU A 47 1.84 6.11 -3.33
C LEU A 47 2.22 5.07 -2.27
N ARG A 48 3.09 5.43 -1.32
CA ARG A 48 3.49 4.52 -0.23
C ARG A 48 2.35 4.21 0.73
N LEU A 49 1.41 5.13 0.93
CA LEU A 49 0.21 4.93 1.72
C LEU A 49 -0.74 3.94 1.04
N LYS A 50 -1.03 4.15 -0.25
CA LYS A 50 -1.86 3.24 -1.07
C LYS A 50 -1.26 1.84 -1.11
N ASN A 51 0.06 1.74 -1.28
CA ASN A 51 0.79 0.47 -1.29
C ASN A 51 0.72 -0.25 0.07
N ALA A 52 0.81 0.49 1.18
CA ALA A 52 0.70 -0.11 2.49
C ALA A 52 -0.74 -0.58 2.78
N ALA A 53 -1.76 0.19 2.38
CA ALA A 53 -3.17 -0.21 2.47
C ALA A 53 -3.49 -1.46 1.65
N ALA A 54 -2.98 -1.55 0.41
CA ALA A 54 -3.10 -2.74 -0.44
C ALA A 54 -2.51 -3.99 0.22
N ASN A 55 -1.36 -3.85 0.87
CA ASN A 55 -0.72 -4.95 1.60
C ASN A 55 -1.51 -5.38 2.83
N VAL A 56 -2.15 -4.45 3.56
CA VAL A 56 -3.04 -4.80 4.68
C VAL A 56 -4.17 -5.70 4.19
N LEU A 57 -4.88 -5.31 3.13
CA LEU A 57 -6.00 -6.08 2.59
C LEU A 57 -5.56 -7.46 2.07
N ARG A 58 -4.42 -7.51 1.37
CA ARG A 58 -3.82 -8.77 0.89
C ARG A 58 -3.51 -9.73 2.04
N GLU A 59 -2.85 -9.25 3.09
CA GLU A 59 -2.45 -10.12 4.20
C GLU A 59 -3.65 -10.50 5.08
N THR A 60 -4.67 -9.64 5.24
CA THR A 60 -5.94 -10.00 5.90
C THR A 60 -6.62 -11.17 5.20
N TRP A 61 -6.74 -11.12 3.86
CA TRP A 61 -7.32 -12.20 3.09
C TRP A 61 -6.53 -13.51 3.23
N LEU A 62 -5.20 -13.45 3.15
CA LEU A 62 -4.34 -14.63 3.27
C LEU A 62 -4.40 -15.26 4.67
N ILE A 63 -4.49 -14.44 5.73
CA ILE A 63 -4.73 -14.92 7.09
C ILE A 63 -6.09 -15.62 7.19
N TYR A 64 -7.15 -14.99 6.68
CA TYR A 64 -8.49 -15.57 6.69
C TYR A 64 -8.55 -16.90 5.93
N LYS A 65 -7.99 -16.93 4.70
CA LYS A 65 -7.89 -18.13 3.89
C LYS A 65 -7.18 -19.26 4.63
N HIS A 66 -6.00 -18.98 5.20
CA HIS A 66 -5.18 -20.00 5.86
C HIS A 66 -5.67 -20.43 7.25
N THR A 67 -6.61 -19.70 7.85
CA THR A 67 -7.19 -20.02 9.16
C THR A 67 -8.60 -20.61 9.08
N LYS A 68 -9.39 -20.27 8.06
CA LYS A 68 -10.82 -20.64 7.98
C LYS A 68 -11.19 -21.48 6.76
N LEU A 69 -10.49 -21.36 5.63
CA LEU A 69 -10.87 -22.00 4.36
C LEU A 69 -10.06 -23.27 4.02
N VAL A 70 -9.07 -23.64 4.83
CA VAL A 70 -8.24 -24.84 4.61
C VAL A 70 -8.56 -25.94 5.62
N LYS A 71 -8.65 -27.19 5.15
CA LYS A 71 -8.85 -28.39 5.98
C LYS A 71 -7.74 -28.61 7.04
N LYS A 72 -6.49 -28.25 6.73
CA LYS A 72 -5.35 -28.36 7.66
C LYS A 72 -4.68 -27.00 7.81
N VAL A 73 -4.64 -26.51 9.04
CA VAL A 73 -4.07 -25.20 9.38
C VAL A 73 -2.54 -25.32 9.47
N ASN A 74 -1.83 -24.49 8.71
CA ASN A 74 -0.36 -24.40 8.78
C ASN A 74 0.05 -23.12 9.54
N ALA A 75 0.44 -23.29 10.81
CA ALA A 75 0.80 -22.19 11.69
C ALA A 75 2.01 -21.38 11.19
N SER A 76 2.99 -22.01 10.53
CA SER A 76 4.16 -21.29 10.02
C SER A 76 3.79 -20.30 8.92
N LYS A 77 2.90 -20.67 7.99
CA LYS A 77 2.40 -19.75 6.95
C LYS A 77 1.61 -18.59 7.54
N ILE A 78 0.77 -18.87 8.54
CA ILE A 78 -0.03 -17.84 9.23
C ILE A 78 0.89 -16.82 9.91
N ARG A 79 1.94 -17.27 10.62
CA ARG A 79 2.90 -16.36 11.26
C ARG A 79 3.62 -15.46 10.25
N THR A 80 3.95 -15.97 9.06
CA THR A 80 4.54 -15.14 8.00
C THR A 80 3.59 -14.04 7.55
N HIS A 81 2.32 -14.36 7.31
CA HIS A 81 1.31 -13.37 6.92
C HIS A 81 0.98 -12.38 8.03
N GLN A 82 0.91 -12.83 9.29
CA GLN A 82 0.74 -11.97 10.45
C GLN A 82 1.89 -10.96 10.59
N ARG A 83 3.15 -11.38 10.42
CA ARG A 83 4.31 -10.47 10.43
C ARG A 83 4.23 -9.43 9.32
N LYS A 84 3.84 -9.83 8.11
CA LYS A 84 3.66 -8.92 6.97
C LYS A 84 2.50 -7.95 7.19
N PHE A 85 1.40 -8.41 7.76
CA PHE A 85 0.24 -7.59 8.14
C PHE A 85 0.62 -6.52 9.16
N LEU A 86 1.30 -6.90 10.25
CA LEU A 86 1.78 -5.97 11.27
C LEU A 86 2.74 -4.92 10.68
N LEU A 87 3.65 -5.33 9.79
CA LEU A 87 4.55 -4.41 9.11
C LEU A 87 3.80 -3.42 8.21
N ALA A 88 2.75 -3.85 7.52
CA ALA A 88 1.93 -2.98 6.68
C ALA A 88 1.17 -1.94 7.49
N ILE A 89 0.59 -2.32 8.63
CA ILE A 89 -0.07 -1.40 9.57
C ILE A 89 0.95 -0.40 10.14
N TYR A 90 2.10 -0.89 10.61
CA TYR A 90 3.14 -0.04 11.14
C TYR A 90 3.57 1.05 10.14
N ARG A 91 3.74 0.66 8.86
CA ARG A 91 4.06 1.61 7.78
C ARG A 91 2.96 2.67 7.62
N LEU A 92 1.68 2.29 7.63
CA LEU A 92 0.56 3.25 7.55
C LEU A 92 0.57 4.25 8.70
N CYS A 93 0.66 3.76 9.94
CA CYS A 93 0.68 4.61 11.13
C CYS A 93 1.89 5.56 11.13
N HIS A 94 3.07 5.06 10.75
CA HIS A 94 4.27 5.88 10.67
C HIS A 94 4.15 7.00 9.63
N TYR A 95 3.57 6.72 8.45
CA TYR A 95 3.35 7.78 7.45
C TYR A 95 2.31 8.80 7.89
N GLN A 96 1.22 8.38 8.54
CA GLN A 96 0.22 9.33 9.04
C GLN A 96 0.79 10.27 10.10
N ILE A 97 1.57 9.75 11.05
CA ILE A 97 2.25 10.57 12.07
C ILE A 97 3.24 11.54 11.42
N PHE A 98 4.04 11.05 10.46
CA PHE A 98 4.98 11.90 9.70
C PHE A 98 4.26 13.00 8.89
N LEU A 99 3.15 12.68 8.24
CA LEU A 99 2.34 13.65 7.48
C LEU A 99 1.70 14.70 8.39
N ILE A 100 1.21 14.30 9.57
CA ILE A 100 0.66 15.23 10.57
C ILE A 100 1.77 16.19 11.03
N PHE A 101 2.94 15.66 11.41
CA PHE A 101 4.07 16.47 11.88
C PHE A 101 4.56 17.46 10.81
N THR A 102 4.74 17.00 9.58
CA THR A 102 5.20 17.86 8.47
C THR A 102 4.19 18.94 8.09
N LYS A 103 2.88 18.62 8.11
CA LYS A 103 1.81 19.59 7.83
C LYS A 103 1.72 20.68 8.91
N GLN A 104 1.96 20.34 10.18
CA GLN A 104 1.98 21.31 11.28
C GLN A 104 3.19 22.26 11.18
N ASN A 105 4.38 21.74 10.87
CA ASN A 105 5.58 22.55 10.70
C ASN A 105 5.47 23.54 9.53
N LYS A 106 4.94 23.13 8.37
CA LYS A 106 4.78 24.03 7.21
C LYS A 106 3.85 25.22 7.50
N LYS A 107 2.86 25.04 8.38
CA LYS A 107 1.91 26.07 8.81
C LYS A 107 2.53 27.08 9.78
N LEU A 108 3.60 26.70 10.50
CA LEU A 108 4.35 27.56 11.40
C LEU A 108 5.32 28.51 10.69
N TYR A 109 5.80 28.15 9.48
CA TYR A 109 6.72 28.97 8.69
C TYR A 109 6.04 29.86 7.63
N LEU A 110 4.71 29.81 7.53
CA LEU A 110 3.91 30.62 6.58
C LEU A 110 3.05 31.69 7.28
N LYS A 111 3.44 32.08 8.50
CA LYS A 111 2.91 33.23 9.25
C LYS A 111 4.00 34.27 9.39
#